data_AF-K3ZMQ4-F1
#
_entry.id   AF-K3ZMQ4-F1
#
_cell.length_a   1.000
_cell.length_b   1.000
_cell.length_c   1.000
_cell.angle_alpha   90.00
_cell.angle_beta   90.00
_cell.angle_gamma   90.00
#
_symmetry.space_group_name_H-M   'P 1'
#
loop_
_entity.id
_entity.type
_entity.pdbx_description
1 polymer ?
#
loop_
_entity_poly.entity_id
_entity_poly.type
_entity_poly.pdbx_seq_one_letter_code
_entity_poly.pdbx_strand_id
1 'polypeptide(L)'
;MGGDPRLKEANPDAHRLWQTKLPTKIIFSGWLLHHGRLNSRASLYHHHIRKLEESYCEQCSGTLETDSHIFSQCPTGHLHPELHLPEDVHIDVILLMLWQIWKARNALIFDHKTSSAGDVIRRVINDMDSWSCRYKKTRPQWNCWRDFLCSRL
;
A
#
# COMPACT_ATOMS: atom_id res chain seq x y z
N MET A 1 -10.02 -10.31 -41.32
CA MET A 1 -8.89 -9.82 -40.51
C MET A 1 -9.40 -9.65 -39.09
N GLY A 2 -9.29 -10.69 -38.26
CA GLY A 2 -9.70 -10.63 -36.86
C GLY A 2 -8.52 -10.15 -36.01
N GLY A 3 -8.64 -8.93 -35.47
CA GLY A 3 -7.71 -8.45 -34.46
C GLY A 3 -7.90 -9.24 -33.16
N ASP A 4 -6.79 -9.69 -32.55
CA ASP A 4 -6.79 -10.39 -31.28
C ASP A 4 -7.46 -9.52 -30.19
N PRO A 5 -8.55 -9.98 -29.53
CA PRO A 5 -9.22 -9.24 -28.46
C PRO A 5 -8.35 -9.02 -27.21
N ARG A 6 -7.12 -9.54 -27.20
CA ARG A 6 -6.17 -9.48 -26.07
C ARG A 6 -5.06 -8.46 -26.24
N LEU A 7 -5.25 -7.42 -27.05
CA LEU A 7 -4.47 -6.19 -26.88
C LEU A 7 -4.95 -5.53 -25.57
N LYS A 8 -4.39 -6.04 -24.46
CA LYS A 8 -4.53 -5.51 -23.12
C LYS A 8 -4.27 -4.01 -23.20
N GLU A 9 -5.28 -3.21 -22.87
CA GLU A 9 -5.07 -1.81 -22.52
C GLU A 9 -3.87 -1.75 -21.58
N ALA A 10 -2.86 -0.96 -21.96
CA ALA A 10 -1.68 -0.78 -21.14
C ALA A 10 -2.15 -0.23 -19.80
N ASN A 11 -2.17 -1.07 -18.77
CA ASN A 11 -2.69 -0.71 -17.47
C ASN A 11 -1.83 0.48 -16.95
N PRO A 12 -2.42 1.69 -16.81
CA PRO A 12 -1.66 2.88 -16.41
C PRO A 12 -1.07 2.73 -15.01
N ASP A 13 -1.69 1.93 -14.14
CA ASP A 13 -1.21 1.64 -12.79
C ASP A 13 0.02 0.73 -12.81
N ALA A 14 0.06 -0.23 -13.74
CA ALA A 14 1.25 -1.04 -13.97
C ALA A 14 2.42 -0.17 -14.41
N HIS A 15 2.21 0.82 -15.28
CA HIS A 15 3.28 1.73 -15.69
C HIS A 15 3.85 2.52 -14.50
N ARG A 16 2.98 3.01 -13.60
CA ARG A 16 3.39 3.76 -12.39
C ARG A 16 4.16 2.91 -11.39
N LEU A 17 3.82 1.62 -11.22
CA LEU A 17 4.56 0.68 -10.35
C LEU A 17 6.04 0.56 -10.78
N TRP A 18 6.30 0.47 -12.09
CA TRP A 18 7.64 0.29 -12.65
C TRP A 18 8.47 1.59 -12.73
N GLN A 19 7.89 2.75 -12.44
CA GLN A 19 8.59 4.04 -12.38
C GLN A 19 9.18 4.35 -10.98
N THR A 20 8.87 3.52 -9.99
CA THR A 20 9.33 3.71 -8.60
C THR A 20 10.85 3.54 -8.46
N LYS A 21 11.45 4.18 -7.44
CA LYS A 21 12.91 4.09 -7.18
C LYS A 21 13.26 2.97 -6.18
N LEU A 22 12.32 2.08 -5.96
CA LEU A 22 12.42 0.99 -5.01
C LEU A 22 13.17 -0.21 -5.60
N PRO A 23 13.74 -1.10 -4.76
CA PRO A 23 14.32 -2.34 -5.24
C PRO A 23 13.28 -3.22 -5.95
N THR A 24 13.67 -3.91 -7.02
CA THR A 24 12.80 -4.75 -7.86
C THR A 24 11.98 -5.76 -7.06
N LYS A 25 12.50 -6.30 -5.96
CA LYS A 25 11.76 -7.23 -5.09
C LYS A 25 10.48 -6.61 -4.51
N ILE A 26 10.50 -5.32 -4.18
CA ILE A 26 9.34 -4.60 -3.62
C ILE A 26 8.35 -4.29 -4.73
N ILE A 27 8.84 -3.90 -5.91
CA ILE A 27 7.99 -3.66 -7.09
C ILE A 27 7.31 -4.96 -7.52
N PHE A 28 8.03 -6.08 -7.52
CA PHE A 28 7.48 -7.40 -7.83
C PHE A 28 6.44 -7.83 -6.79
N SER A 29 6.69 -7.58 -5.50
CA SER A 29 5.66 -7.74 -4.48
C SER A 29 4.45 -6.84 -4.77
N GLY A 30 4.65 -5.56 -5.11
CA GLY A 30 3.62 -4.62 -5.56
C GLY A 30 2.80 -5.11 -6.76
N TRP A 31 3.45 -5.76 -7.72
CA TRP A 31 2.80 -6.38 -8.87
C TRP A 31 1.99 -7.61 -8.47
N LEU A 32 2.54 -8.49 -7.63
CA LEU A 32 1.78 -9.62 -7.08
C LEU A 32 0.56 -9.13 -6.28
N LEU A 33 0.73 -8.03 -5.55
CA LEU A 33 -0.29 -7.32 -4.80
C LEU A 33 -1.40 -6.77 -5.73
N HIS A 34 -1.03 -6.13 -6.84
CA HIS A 34 -1.94 -5.62 -7.88
C HIS A 34 -2.80 -6.71 -8.55
N HIS A 35 -2.28 -7.94 -8.66
CA HIS A 35 -3.04 -9.08 -9.20
C HIS A 35 -3.96 -9.75 -8.18
N GLY A 36 -4.47 -8.99 -7.20
CA GLY A 36 -5.46 -9.48 -6.24
C GLY A 36 -4.94 -10.50 -5.23
N ARG A 37 -3.61 -10.60 -5.05
CA ARG A 37 -3.02 -11.40 -3.96
C ARG A 37 -2.88 -10.59 -2.66
N LEU A 38 -3.54 -9.43 -2.60
CA LEU A 38 -3.65 -8.58 -1.43
C LEU A 38 -4.87 -9.00 -0.60
N ASN A 39 -4.64 -9.16 0.70
CA ASN A 39 -5.70 -9.38 1.66
C ASN A 39 -6.34 -8.02 2.02
N SER A 40 -7.20 -7.48 1.15
CA SER A 40 -8.16 -6.44 1.57
C SER A 40 -9.08 -7.00 2.66
N ARG A 41 -9.74 -6.16 3.48
CA ARG A 41 -10.68 -6.69 4.49
C ARG A 41 -11.80 -7.49 3.82
N ALA A 42 -12.24 -7.07 2.63
CA ALA A 42 -13.15 -7.83 1.78
C ALA A 42 -12.57 -9.18 1.31
N SER A 43 -11.30 -9.23 0.87
CA SER A 43 -10.62 -10.48 0.49
C SER A 43 -10.46 -11.43 1.70
N LEU A 44 -10.14 -10.88 2.88
CA LEU A 44 -10.09 -11.63 4.14
C LEU A 44 -11.46 -12.17 4.58
N TYR A 45 -12.54 -11.43 4.33
CA TYR A 45 -13.91 -11.91 4.51
C TYR A 45 -14.24 -13.04 3.54
N HIS A 46 -13.96 -12.88 2.25
CA HIS A 46 -14.20 -13.91 1.23
C HIS A 46 -13.39 -15.19 1.46
N HIS A 47 -12.25 -15.10 2.14
CA HIS A 47 -11.45 -16.24 2.58
C HIS A 47 -11.81 -16.75 3.99
N HIS A 48 -12.91 -16.29 4.59
CA HIS A 48 -13.41 -16.66 5.93
C HIS A 48 -12.44 -16.39 7.09
N ILE A 49 -11.47 -15.48 6.91
CA ILE A 49 -10.47 -15.11 7.92
C ILE A 49 -10.98 -13.97 8.81
N ARG A 50 -11.85 -13.08 8.30
CA ARG A 50 -12.51 -12.02 9.07
C ARG A 50 -14.03 -12.09 8.92
N LYS A 51 -14.74 -11.61 9.94
CA LYS A 51 -16.20 -11.48 9.90
C LYS A 51 -16.61 -10.29 9.03
N LEU A 52 -17.81 -10.37 8.45
CA LEU A 52 -18.37 -9.35 7.55
C LEU A 52 -18.40 -7.96 8.21
N GLU A 53 -18.81 -7.90 9.46
CA GLU A 53 -18.87 -6.70 10.30
C GLU A 53 -17.54 -5.98 10.50
N GLU A 54 -16.41 -6.70 10.42
CA GLU A 54 -15.07 -6.11 10.52
C GLU A 54 -14.48 -5.72 9.16
N SER A 55 -15.23 -5.90 8.06
CA SER A 55 -14.73 -5.76 6.69
C SER A 55 -15.25 -4.52 5.98
N TYR A 56 -16.08 -3.75 6.66
CA TYR A 56 -16.55 -2.45 6.22
C TYR A 56 -15.47 -1.38 6.41
N CYS A 57 -15.51 -0.37 5.55
CA CYS A 57 -14.74 0.84 5.70
C CYS A 57 -15.20 1.57 6.97
N GLU A 58 -14.24 1.98 7.80
CA GLU A 58 -14.51 2.71 9.06
C GLU A 58 -15.12 4.10 8.83
N GLN A 59 -15.03 4.61 7.59
CA GLN A 59 -15.45 5.96 7.22
C GLN A 59 -16.71 5.98 6.34
N CYS A 60 -16.99 4.88 5.63
CA CYS A 60 -18.15 4.73 4.78
C CYS A 60 -19.10 3.72 5.40
N SER A 61 -20.18 4.22 6.00
CA SER A 61 -21.19 3.38 6.66
C SER A 61 -21.71 2.27 5.73
N GLY A 62 -21.38 1.02 6.06
CA GLY A 62 -21.86 -0.17 5.36
C GLY A 62 -21.21 -0.46 4.01
N THR A 63 -20.12 0.22 3.64
CA THR A 63 -19.39 -0.07 2.39
C THR A 63 -18.20 -0.99 2.67
N LEU A 64 -18.04 -2.07 1.90
CA LEU A 64 -16.88 -2.96 2.05
C LEU A 64 -15.58 -2.24 1.66
N GLU A 65 -14.55 -2.41 2.50
CA GLU A 65 -13.23 -1.84 2.26
C GLU A 65 -12.47 -2.67 1.20
N THR A 66 -12.80 -2.43 -0.07
CA THR A 66 -12.11 -3.02 -1.22
C THR A 66 -10.88 -2.21 -1.61
N ASP A 67 -9.98 -2.80 -2.39
CA ASP A 67 -8.86 -2.09 -3.02
C ASP A 67 -9.32 -0.88 -3.85
N SER A 68 -10.33 -1.07 -4.69
CA SER A 68 -10.92 0.02 -5.49
C SER A 68 -11.51 1.12 -4.60
N HIS A 69 -12.14 0.74 -3.47
CA HIS A 69 -12.66 1.67 -2.48
C HIS A 69 -11.54 2.45 -1.77
N ILE A 70 -10.47 1.78 -1.33
CA ILE A 70 -9.28 2.40 -0.71
C ILE A 70 -8.59 3.37 -1.67
N PHE A 71 -8.41 2.99 -2.93
CA PHE A 71 -7.56 3.74 -3.87
C PHE A 71 -8.29 4.83 -4.66
N SER A 72 -9.62 4.74 -4.84
CA SER A 72 -10.31 5.61 -5.81
C SER A 72 -11.74 6.04 -5.46
N GLN A 73 -12.43 5.38 -4.53
CA GLN A 73 -13.88 5.59 -4.34
C GLN A 73 -14.30 5.95 -2.91
N CYS A 74 -13.40 5.88 -1.93
CA CYS A 74 -13.69 6.38 -0.58
C CYS A 74 -13.77 7.93 -0.62
N PRO A 75 -14.87 8.56 -0.17
CA PRO A 75 -14.99 10.02 -0.08
C PRO A 75 -13.88 10.67 0.76
N THR A 76 -13.31 9.91 1.70
CA THR A 76 -12.17 10.28 2.54
C THR A 76 -10.81 10.03 1.89
N GLY A 77 -10.77 9.69 0.59
CA GLY A 77 -9.57 9.88 -0.24
C GLY A 77 -9.05 11.33 -0.20
N HIS A 78 -9.89 12.27 0.25
CA HIS A 78 -9.45 13.53 0.84
C HIS A 78 -9.06 13.30 2.31
N LEU A 79 -7.78 12.99 2.52
CA LEU A 79 -7.10 13.27 3.78
C LEU A 79 -7.43 14.71 4.21
N HIS A 80 -7.63 14.90 5.52
CA HIS A 80 -7.85 16.18 6.21
C HIS A 80 -7.19 17.40 5.51
N PRO A 81 -7.83 18.59 5.48
CA PRO A 81 -7.27 19.81 4.87
C PRO A 81 -5.90 20.27 5.42
N GLU A 82 -5.43 19.69 6.52
CA GLU A 82 -4.14 20.01 7.15
C GLU A 82 -2.99 19.07 6.75
N LEU A 83 -3.23 18.01 5.98
CA LEU A 83 -2.19 17.04 5.64
C LEU A 83 -2.14 16.73 4.14
N HIS A 84 -1.71 17.73 3.36
CA HIS A 84 -1.32 17.55 1.96
C HIS A 84 -0.01 16.74 1.90
N LEU A 85 -0.12 15.42 2.06
CA LEU A 85 1.01 14.53 1.85
C LEU A 85 1.39 14.56 0.35
N PRO A 86 2.67 14.69 0.01
CA PRO A 86 3.08 14.85 -1.39
C PRO A 86 2.79 13.63 -2.25
N GLU A 87 2.17 13.86 -3.41
CA GLU A 87 1.84 12.80 -4.38
C GLU A 87 3.08 12.19 -5.07
N ASP A 88 4.17 12.96 -5.19
CA ASP A 88 5.39 12.60 -5.95
C ASP A 88 6.03 11.27 -5.52
N VAL A 89 5.89 10.92 -4.23
CA VAL A 89 6.50 9.71 -3.63
C VAL A 89 5.45 8.80 -3.00
N HIS A 90 4.17 9.10 -3.20
CA HIS A 90 3.07 8.42 -2.54
C HIS A 90 3.08 6.91 -2.84
N ILE A 91 3.19 6.53 -4.12
CA ILE A 91 3.22 5.12 -4.53
C ILE A 91 4.41 4.39 -3.92
N ASP A 92 5.59 5.01 -3.89
CA ASP A 92 6.77 4.41 -3.27
C ASP A 92 6.53 4.13 -1.77
N VAL A 93 6.02 5.12 -1.02
CA VAL A 93 5.76 4.95 0.42
C VAL A 93 4.68 3.91 0.69
N ILE A 94 3.60 3.90 -0.10
CA ILE A 94 2.55 2.87 0.01
C ILE A 94 3.11 1.46 -0.26
N LEU A 95 3.95 1.30 -1.28
CA LEU A 95 4.60 0.01 -1.56
C LEU A 95 5.51 -0.44 -0.41
N LEU A 96 6.20 0.48 0.26
CA LEU A 96 6.97 0.17 1.47
C LEU A 96 6.09 -0.32 2.61
N MET A 97 4.96 0.36 2.86
CA MET A 97 4.01 -0.04 3.88
C MET A 97 3.44 -1.43 3.60
N LEU A 98 2.98 -1.67 2.38
CA LEU A 98 2.45 -2.96 1.94
C LEU A 98 3.49 -4.08 2.08
N TRP A 99 4.74 -3.81 1.72
CA TRP A 99 5.85 -4.75 1.91
C TRP A 99 6.06 -5.13 3.38
N GLN A 100 6.02 -4.16 4.29
CA GLN A 100 6.23 -4.41 5.71
C GLN A 100 5.05 -5.15 6.36
N ILE A 101 3.82 -4.89 5.90
CA ILE A 101 2.61 -5.63 6.30
C ILE A 101 2.69 -7.08 5.83
N TRP A 102 3.09 -7.31 4.56
CA TRP A 102 3.25 -8.65 4.02
C TRP A 102 4.28 -9.46 4.83
N LYS A 103 5.43 -8.87 5.16
CA LYS A 103 6.43 -9.51 6.03
C LYS A 103 5.89 -9.84 7.42
N ALA A 104 5.16 -8.92 8.04
CA ALA A 104 4.54 -9.15 9.34
C ALA A 104 3.56 -10.32 9.32
N ARG A 105 2.73 -10.41 8.27
CA ARG A 105 1.77 -11.51 8.07
C ARG A 105 2.47 -12.85 7.88
N ASN A 106 3.51 -12.89 7.06
CA ASN A 106 4.26 -14.12 6.84
C ASN A 106 4.97 -14.60 8.10
N ALA A 107 5.57 -13.69 8.86
CA ALA A 107 6.18 -14.04 10.15
C ALA A 107 5.14 -14.58 11.15
N LEU A 108 3.90 -14.08 11.13
CA LEU A 108 2.83 -14.64 11.94
C LEU A 108 2.43 -16.06 11.51
N ILE A 109 2.35 -16.31 10.21
CA ILE A 109 1.90 -17.60 9.66
C ILE A 109 2.97 -18.68 9.84
N PHE A 110 4.23 -18.37 9.50
CA PHE A 110 5.30 -19.36 9.40
C PHE A 110 6.17 -19.42 10.67
N ASP A 111 6.33 -18.29 11.36
CA ASP A 111 7.20 -18.19 12.54
C ASP A 111 6.41 -17.97 13.84
N HIS A 112 5.07 -17.92 13.77
CA HIS A 112 4.18 -17.59 14.89
C HIS A 112 4.51 -16.27 15.60
N LYS A 113 5.15 -15.33 14.89
CA LYS A 113 5.59 -14.05 15.44
C LYS A 113 4.58 -12.94 15.16
N THR A 114 4.04 -12.35 16.21
CA THR A 114 3.18 -11.16 16.12
C THR A 114 4.03 -9.90 15.93
N SER A 115 3.51 -8.92 15.21
CA SER A 115 4.07 -7.57 15.10
C SER A 115 2.97 -6.56 15.42
N SER A 116 3.26 -5.57 16.26
CA SER A 116 2.34 -4.45 16.45
C SER A 116 2.32 -3.53 15.22
N ALA A 117 1.30 -2.68 15.11
CA ALA A 117 1.26 -1.63 14.09
C ALA A 117 2.48 -0.70 14.19
N GLY A 118 2.90 -0.34 15.41
CA GLY A 118 4.10 0.45 15.63
C GLY A 118 5.38 -0.22 15.12
N ASP A 119 5.50 -1.55 15.26
CA ASP A 119 6.66 -2.28 14.72
C ASP A 119 6.70 -2.28 13.20
N VAL A 120 5.53 -2.36 12.55
CA VAL A 120 5.42 -2.23 11.09
C VAL A 120 5.85 -0.82 10.66
N ILE A 121 5.32 0.22 11.30
CA ILE A 121 5.63 1.62 10.99
C ILE A 121 7.13 1.91 11.18
N ARG A 122 7.75 1.46 12.28
CA ARG A 122 9.20 1.59 12.51
C ARG A 122 10.01 0.96 11.40
N ARG A 123 9.61 -0.23 10.92
CA ARG A 123 10.31 -0.88 9.79
C ARG A 123 10.12 -0.13 8.47
N VAL A 124 8.98 0.50 8.24
CA VAL A 124 8.78 1.38 7.07
C VAL A 124 9.71 2.59 7.15
N ILE A 125 9.77 3.27 8.30
CA ILE A 125 10.67 4.41 8.51
C ILE A 125 12.14 4.01 8.32
N ASN A 126 12.55 2.83 8.82
CA ASN A 126 13.91 2.32 8.62
C ASN A 126 14.22 2.06 7.13
N ASP A 127 13.28 1.49 6.38
CA ASP A 127 13.44 1.32 4.92
C ASP A 127 13.51 2.70 4.24
N MET A 128 12.72 3.67 4.71
CA MET A 128 12.71 5.03 4.19
C MET A 128 14.05 5.73 4.40
N ASP A 129 14.63 5.61 5.59
CA ASP A 129 15.94 6.18 5.93
C ASP A 129 17.05 5.53 5.10
N SER A 130 16.99 4.19 4.96
CA SER A 130 17.95 3.39 4.19
C SER A 130 17.95 3.74 2.69
N TRP A 131 16.79 4.05 2.10
CA TRP A 131 16.67 4.36 0.67
C TRP A 131 16.49 5.82 0.35
N SER A 132 16.59 6.66 1.39
CA SER A 132 16.54 8.10 1.28
C SER A 132 17.46 8.59 0.15
N CYS A 133 18.68 8.07 0.00
CA CYS A 133 19.66 8.50 -1.00
C CYS A 133 19.19 8.43 -2.46
N ARG A 134 18.13 7.66 -2.78
CA ARG A 134 17.53 7.57 -4.13
C ARG A 134 16.55 8.71 -4.44
N TYR A 135 16.07 9.40 -3.41
CA TYR A 135 15.06 10.45 -3.51
C TYR A 135 15.66 11.86 -3.36
N LYS A 136 16.90 12.09 -3.82
CA LYS A 136 17.59 13.40 -3.66
C LYS A 136 16.75 14.60 -4.15
N LYS A 137 16.10 14.47 -5.31
CA LYS A 137 15.27 15.51 -5.92
C LYS A 137 13.93 15.73 -5.20
N THR A 138 13.38 14.68 -4.58
CA THR A 138 12.09 14.67 -3.88
C THR A 138 12.29 14.46 -2.37
N ARG A 139 13.46 14.88 -1.84
CA ARG A 139 13.86 14.68 -0.45
C ARG A 139 12.90 15.37 0.53
N PRO A 140 12.46 16.63 0.30
CA PRO A 140 11.49 17.27 1.17
C PRO A 140 10.19 16.46 1.26
N GLN A 141 9.70 15.96 0.12
CA GLN A 141 8.48 15.18 0.05
C GLN A 141 8.62 13.84 0.79
N TRP A 142 9.75 13.17 0.61
CA TRP A 142 10.10 11.94 1.31
C TRP A 142 10.13 12.14 2.83
N ASN A 143 10.71 13.25 3.28
CA ASN A 143 10.79 13.58 4.70
C ASN A 143 9.41 13.92 5.28
N CYS A 144 8.54 14.61 4.54
CA CYS A 144 7.17 14.89 4.97
C CYS A 144 6.39 13.59 5.27
N TRP A 145 6.50 12.59 4.38
CA TRP A 145 5.94 11.25 4.61
C TRP A 145 6.57 10.55 5.81
N ARG A 146 7.89 10.65 5.99
CA ARG A 146 8.60 10.07 7.13
C ARG A 146 8.11 10.67 8.45
N ASP A 147 8.02 12.00 8.52
CA ASP A 147 7.62 12.73 9.72
C ASP A 147 6.16 12.43 10.09
N PHE A 148 5.29 12.30 9.08
CA PHE A 148 3.93 11.80 9.26
C PHE A 148 3.88 10.39 9.85
N LEU A 149 4.70 9.46 9.36
CA LEU A 149 4.76 8.11 9.92
C LEU A 149 5.34 8.11 11.34
N CYS A 150 6.34 8.96 11.61
CA CYS A 150 6.88 9.16 12.95
C CYS A 150 5.83 9.69 13.93
N SER A 151 4.93 10.57 13.50
CA SER A 151 3.86 11.12 14.36
C SER A 151 2.77 10.10 14.70
N ARG A 152 2.85 8.86 14.19
CA ARG A 152 1.92 7.75 14.43
C ARG A 152 2.54 6.59 15.22
N LEU A 153 3.76 6.78 15.73
CA LEU A 153 4.44 5.89 16.68
C LEU A 153 4.14 6.29 18.12
#